data_AF-A0A5D2XWP5-F1
#
_entry.id   AF-A0A5D2XWP5-F1
#
_cell.length_a   1.000
_cell.length_b   1.000
_cell.length_c   1.000
_cell.angle_alpha   90.00
_cell.angle_beta   90.00
_cell.angle_gamma   90.00
#
_symmetry.space_group_name_H-M   'P 1'
#
loop_
_entity.id
_entity.type
_entity.pdbx_description
1 polymer ?
#
loop_
_entity_poly.entity_id
_entity_poly.type
_entity_poly.pdbx_seq_one_letter_code
_entity_poly.pdbx_strand_id
1 'polypeptide(L)'
;MAKCFNVVQKQKRAQIAERKRLIHGDPATKKLKNKSQSLSVSGKRKRKLLKKWRREQKEVIEKGLVTMEDVEMVAAEGTTEDGGTSQDATIKAPTKFP
;
A
#
# COMPACT_ATOMS: atom_id res chain seq x y z
N MET A 1 4.66 38.46 -38.21
CA MET A 1 5.28 38.68 -36.88
C MET A 1 5.45 37.31 -36.21
N ALA A 2 6.69 36.87 -35.97
CA ALA A 2 6.93 35.56 -35.36
C ALA A 2 6.37 35.54 -33.92
N LYS A 3 5.56 34.52 -33.59
CA LYS A 3 5.08 34.35 -32.21
C LYS A 3 6.28 34.15 -31.30
N CYS A 4 6.37 34.95 -30.24
CA CYS A 4 7.43 34.85 -29.25
C CYS A 4 7.51 33.40 -28.72
N PHE A 5 8.72 32.92 -28.47
CA PHE A 5 8.98 31.54 -28.02
C PHE A 5 8.08 31.13 -26.84
N ASN A 6 7.88 32.02 -25.87
CA ASN A 6 7.03 31.77 -24.69
C ASN A 6 5.56 31.53 -25.06
N VAL A 7 5.03 32.25 -26.05
CA VAL A 7 3.64 32.07 -26.53
C VAL A 7 3.48 30.69 -27.17
N VAL A 8 4.45 30.30 -28.00
CA VAL A 8 4.47 28.98 -28.64
C VAL A 8 4.59 27.86 -27.60
N GLN A 9 5.46 28.02 -26.60
CA GLN A 9 5.62 27.05 -25.51
C GLN A 9 4.33 26.92 -24.67
N LYS A 10 3.66 28.03 -24.35
CA LYS A 10 2.38 28.01 -23.63
C LYS A 10 1.30 27.26 -24.41
N GLN A 11 1.23 27.48 -25.72
CA GLN A 11 0.30 26.76 -26.61
C GLN A 11 0.60 25.26 -26.65
N LYS A 12 1.88 24.88 -26.79
CA LYS A 12 2.30 23.47 -26.76
C LYS A 12 1.92 22.78 -25.44
N ARG A 13 2.18 23.44 -24.29
CA ARG A 13 1.80 22.89 -22.97
C ARG A 13 0.29 22.68 -22.85
N ALA A 14 -0.52 23.62 -23.35
CA ALA A 14 -1.97 23.50 -23.35
C ALA A 14 -2.44 22.32 -24.22
N GLN A 15 -1.92 22.18 -25.44
CA GLN A 15 -2.25 21.06 -26.34
C GLN A 15 -1.88 19.70 -25.73
N ILE A 16 -0.73 19.61 -25.06
CA ILE A 16 -0.32 18.38 -24.37
C ILE A 16 -1.28 18.06 -23.22
N ALA A 17 -1.73 19.07 -22.46
CA ALA A 17 -2.69 18.87 -21.37
C ALA A 17 -4.06 18.39 -21.88
N GLU A 18 -4.56 18.99 -22.98
CA GLU A 18 -5.78 18.56 -23.67
C GLU A 18 -5.67 17.10 -24.14
N ARG A 19 -4.57 16.75 -24.83
CA ARG A 19 -4.33 15.36 -25.28
C ARG A 19 -4.32 14.38 -24.09
N LYS A 20 -3.70 14.74 -22.97
CA LYS A 20 -3.71 13.89 -21.76
C LYS A 20 -5.13 13.71 -21.19
N ARG A 21 -5.96 14.75 -21.21
CA ARG A 21 -7.37 14.67 -20.80
C ARG A 21 -8.21 13.80 -21.73
N LEU A 22 -7.95 13.83 -23.03
CA LEU A 22 -8.64 12.97 -24.00
C LEU A 22 -8.28 11.49 -23.82
N ILE A 23 -7.02 11.17 -23.58
CA ILE A 23 -6.54 9.78 -23.48
C ILE A 23 -6.80 9.18 -22.09
N HIS A 24 -6.59 9.96 -21.02
CA HIS A 24 -6.59 9.45 -19.63
C HIS A 24 -7.63 10.12 -18.72
N GLY A 25 -8.38 11.09 -19.23
CA GLY A 25 -9.41 11.77 -18.46
C GLY A 25 -10.61 10.86 -18.20
N ASP A 26 -11.38 11.21 -17.18
CA ASP A 26 -12.65 10.55 -16.92
C ASP A 26 -13.65 10.80 -18.07
N PRO A 27 -14.37 9.80 -18.59
CA PRO A 27 -15.31 9.97 -19.70
C PRO A 27 -16.39 11.03 -19.45
N ALA A 28 -16.87 11.15 -18.21
CA ALA A 28 -17.95 12.08 -17.87
C ALA A 28 -17.44 13.50 -17.65
N THR A 29 -16.32 13.66 -16.94
CA THR A 29 -15.81 14.99 -16.53
C THR A 29 -14.67 15.52 -17.40
N LYS A 30 -14.06 14.67 -18.23
CA LYS A 30 -12.86 14.93 -19.04
C LYS A 30 -11.65 15.43 -18.22
N LYS A 31 -11.70 15.28 -16.89
CA LYS A 31 -10.62 15.68 -15.98
C LYS A 31 -9.71 14.48 -15.69
N LEU A 32 -8.42 14.76 -15.53
CA LEU A 32 -7.45 13.78 -15.05
C LEU A 32 -7.69 13.54 -13.55
N LYS A 33 -7.75 12.28 -13.13
CA LYS A 33 -7.85 11.92 -11.71
C LYS A 33 -6.50 12.14 -11.01
N ASN A 34 -6.54 12.76 -9.83
CA ASN A 34 -5.35 12.86 -8.98
C ASN A 34 -5.06 11.48 -8.41
N LYS A 35 -3.89 10.91 -8.74
CA LYS A 35 -3.43 9.67 -8.13
C LYS A 35 -2.93 9.99 -6.72
N SER A 36 -3.48 9.34 -5.71
CA SER A 36 -2.89 9.38 -4.37
C SER A 36 -1.47 8.85 -4.45
N GLN A 37 -0.50 9.59 -3.92
CA GLN A 37 0.85 9.07 -3.79
C GLN A 37 0.81 7.82 -2.92
N SER A 38 1.52 6.77 -3.32
CA SER A 38 1.73 5.61 -2.45
C SER A 38 2.59 6.07 -1.28
N LEU A 39 1.94 6.40 -0.16
CA LEU A 39 2.62 6.78 1.07
C LEU A 39 3.27 5.52 1.64
N SER A 40 4.50 5.24 1.23
CA SER A 40 5.26 4.12 1.76
C SER A 40 5.52 4.36 3.25
N VAL A 41 5.07 3.43 4.07
CA VAL A 41 5.30 3.51 5.52
C VAL A 41 6.78 3.24 5.78
N SER A 42 7.51 4.23 6.29
CA SER A 42 8.91 4.07 6.70
C SER A 42 9.09 2.87 7.64
N GLY A 43 10.21 2.16 7.53
CA GLY A 43 10.53 1.00 8.38
C GLY A 43 10.45 1.32 9.88
N LYS A 44 10.81 2.54 10.30
CA LYS A 44 10.63 3.01 11.68
C LYS A 44 9.16 3.03 12.09
N ARG A 45 8.27 3.49 11.20
CA ARG A 45 6.83 3.56 11.45
C ARG A 45 6.21 2.16 11.45
N LYS A 46 6.63 1.26 10.55
CA LYS A 46 6.24 -0.16 10.58
C LYS A 46 6.60 -0.80 11.93
N ARG A 47 7.84 -0.61 12.39
CA ARG A 47 8.30 -1.13 13.70
C ARG A 47 7.53 -0.52 14.87
N LYS A 48 7.18 0.77 14.83
CA LYS A 48 6.34 1.40 15.86
C LYS A 48 4.93 0.82 15.88
N LEU A 49 4.31 0.63 14.72
CA LEU A 49 2.98 0.02 14.61
C LEU A 49 2.98 -1.41 15.14
N LEU A 50 3.97 -2.23 14.78
CA LEU A 50 4.10 -3.59 15.31
C LEU A 50 4.30 -3.63 16.83
N LYS A 51 5.01 -2.63 17.40
CA LYS A 51 5.16 -2.52 18.86
C LYS A 51 3.86 -2.08 19.53
N LYS A 52 3.12 -1.16 18.92
CA LYS A 52 1.81 -0.72 19.41
C LYS A 52 0.83 -1.89 19.42
N TRP A 53 0.75 -2.61 18.30
CA TRP A 53 -0.07 -3.81 18.14
C TRP A 53 0.21 -4.87 19.21
N ARG A 54 1.49 -5.20 19.45
CA ARG A 54 1.87 -6.16 20.50
C ARG A 54 1.49 -5.71 21.91
N ARG A 55 1.51 -4.41 22.19
CA ARG A 55 1.05 -3.86 23.48
C ARG A 55 -0.46 -3.97 23.60
N GLU A 56 -1.19 -3.60 22.55
CA GLU A 56 -2.65 -3.71 22.49
C GLU A 56 -3.10 -5.16 22.67
N GLN A 57 -2.46 -6.13 22.00
CA GLN A 57 -2.75 -7.56 22.21
C GLN A 57 -2.51 -7.99 23.67
N LYS A 58 -1.41 -7.54 24.29
CA LYS A 58 -1.13 -7.84 25.69
C LYS A 58 -2.17 -7.25 26.63
N GLU A 59 -2.59 -6.01 26.40
CA GLU A 59 -3.64 -5.34 27.20
C GLU A 59 -4.99 -6.03 27.05
N VAL A 60 -5.32 -6.56 25.87
CA VAL A 60 -6.55 -7.32 25.63
C VAL A 60 -6.58 -8.62 26.45
N ILE A 61 -5.46 -9.33 26.53
CA ILE A 61 -5.31 -10.53 27.36
C ILE A 61 -5.38 -10.17 28.86
N GLU A 62 -4.69 -9.10 29.28
CA GLU A 62 -4.69 -8.65 30.68
C GLU A 62 -6.07 -8.20 31.16
N LYS A 63 -6.87 -7.58 30.28
CA LYS A 63 -8.26 -7.21 30.55
C LYS A 63 -9.22 -8.41 30.53
N GLY A 64 -8.73 -9.62 30.27
CA GLY A 64 -9.53 -10.84 30.19
C GLY A 64 -10.51 -10.87 29.03
N LEU A 65 -10.31 -10.01 28.02
CA LEU A 65 -11.20 -9.90 26.86
C LEU A 65 -10.95 -11.00 25.82
N VAL A 66 -9.77 -11.64 25.89
CA VAL A 66 -9.42 -12.85 25.15
C VAL A 66 -8.84 -13.84 26.15
N THR A 67 -9.44 -15.02 26.24
CA THR A 67 -9.00 -16.13 27.09
C THR A 67 -8.21 -17.14 26.28
N MET A 68 -7.47 -18.03 26.96
CA MET A 68 -6.75 -19.11 26.28
C MET A 68 -7.69 -20.03 25.49
N GLU A 69 -8.91 -20.22 25.98
CA GLU A 69 -9.95 -21.01 25.31
C GLU A 69 -10.38 -20.38 23.97
N ASP A 70 -10.51 -19.05 23.90
CA ASP A 70 -10.81 -18.35 22.64
C ASP A 70 -9.69 -18.56 21.60
N VAL A 71 -8.44 -18.60 22.05
CA VAL A 71 -7.28 -18.85 21.19
C VAL A 71 -7.28 -20.29 20.69
N GLU A 72 -7.61 -21.26 21.55
CA GLU A 72 -7.71 -22.68 21.21
C GLU A 72 -8.85 -22.96 20.23
N MET A 73 -10.02 -22.33 20.43
CA MET A 73 -11.17 -22.43 19.53
C MET A 73 -10.83 -21.89 18.14
N VAL A 74 -10.19 -20.71 18.04
CA VAL A 74 -9.75 -20.14 16.75
C VAL A 74 -8.67 -21.02 16.10
N ALA A 75 -7.76 -21.60 16.86
CA ALA A 75 -6.73 -22.49 16.33
C ALA A 75 -7.31 -23.82 15.81
N ALA A 76 -8.35 -24.34 16.47
CA ALA A 76 -9.07 -25.53 16.02
C ALA A 76 -9.89 -25.26 14.75
N GLU A 77 -10.64 -24.14 14.71
CA GLU A 77 -11.42 -23.72 13.55
C GLU A 77 -10.54 -23.33 12.34
N GLY A 78 -9.36 -22.77 12.59
CA GLY A 78 -8.38 -22.41 11.55
C GLY A 78 -7.75 -23.59 10.81
N THR A 79 -8.06 -24.83 11.20
CA THR A 79 -7.63 -26.04 10.47
C THR A 79 -8.67 -26.62 9.53
N THR A 80 -9.92 -26.15 9.57
CA THR A 80 -11.02 -26.71 8.76
C THR A 80 -11.51 -25.80 7.64
N GLU A 81 -11.10 -24.53 7.58
CA GLU A 81 -11.58 -23.58 6.55
C GLU A 81 -10.40 -22.98 5.75
N ASP A 82 -9.92 -23.77 4.79
CA ASP A 82 -9.28 -23.47 3.50
C ASP A 82 -8.53 -22.13 3.24
N GLY A 83 -7.30 -22.21 2.69
CA GLY A 83 -6.72 -21.10 1.89
C GLY A 83 -5.23 -20.72 2.01
N GLY A 84 -4.30 -21.68 1.90
CA GLY A 84 -2.90 -21.56 1.44
C GLY A 84 -2.05 -20.28 1.70
N THR A 85 -0.95 -20.42 2.46
CA THR A 85 0.34 -19.82 2.09
C THR A 85 1.52 -20.64 2.64
N SER A 86 2.11 -21.43 1.73
CA SER A 86 3.50 -21.92 1.68
C SER A 86 4.35 -21.77 2.96
N GLN A 87 4.45 -22.86 3.71
CA GLN A 87 5.65 -23.16 4.49
C GLN A 87 6.64 -23.87 3.57
N ASP A 88 7.47 -23.11 2.87
CA ASP A 88 8.78 -23.60 2.39
C ASP A 88 9.64 -22.42 1.93
N ALA A 89 10.31 -21.78 2.90
CA ALA A 89 11.46 -20.94 2.63
C ALA A 89 12.67 -21.59 3.31
N THR A 90 13.20 -22.63 2.65
CA THR A 90 14.52 -23.17 2.91
C THR A 90 15.52 -22.03 3.07
N ILE A 91 16.20 -22.03 4.21
CA ILE A 91 17.23 -21.10 4.64
C ILE A 91 18.27 -20.93 3.51
N LYS A 92 18.20 -19.84 2.73
CA LYS A 92 19.30 -19.45 1.84
C LYS A 92 20.29 -18.59 2.62
N ALA A 93 21.45 -19.18 2.92
CA ALA A 93 22.61 -18.48 3.48
C ALA A 93 23.01 -17.28 2.59
N PRO A 94 23.53 -16.17 3.16
CA PRO A 94 23.88 -14.99 2.39
C PRO A 94 25.12 -15.24 1.53
N THR A 95 24.95 -15.25 0.21
CA THR A 95 26.07 -15.17 -0.74
C THR A 95 26.67 -13.77 -0.69
N LYS A 96 27.96 -13.72 -0.38
CA LYS A 96 28.82 -12.53 -0.40
C LYS A 96 28.83 -11.94 -1.82
N PHE A 97 28.44 -10.68 -1.97
CA PHE A 97 28.52 -9.96 -3.24
C PHE A 97 29.96 -9.48 -3.51
N PRO A 98 30.42 -9.45 -4.78
CA PRO A 98 31.71 -8.89 -5.17
C PRO A 98 31.77 -7.37 -5.03
#